data_AF-A0A6P2RAH1-F1
#
_entry.id   AF-A0A6P2RAH1-F1
#
_cell.length_a   1.000
_cell.length_b   1.000
_cell.length_c   1.000
_cell.angle_alpha   90.00
_cell.angle_beta   90.00
_cell.angle_gamma   90.00
#
_symmetry.space_group_name_H-M   'P 1'
#
loop_
_entity.id
_entity.type
_entity.pdbx_description
1 polymer ?
#
loop_
_entity_poly.entity_id
_entity_poly.type
_entity_poly.pdbx_seq_one_letter_code
_entity_poly.pdbx_strand_id
1 'polypeptide(L)'
;MSTNVALRRIVIPYSAIAHLSKPDRYSLHLLGHIFNETIVLLKMTYATQVKRGNATEAETAGGVCQATLFCRLLAGKIYEAQVRINSAEIRAFLTSHCFPYMPDGTGNALQKAFNSAASTCKWLNGARNGHAMHYPGYQQCEAALDSLERHDAGFEFIHGDLDGNLLYHSSDAMAGMAFFHEVDSDNWLAGAEAMIDDLHRVGASLCEFIQVVMQNFVERMKSECESVTDKPLPAFNAPDFDHFEAPYFFTFSGT
;
A
#
# COMPACT_ATOMS: atom_id res chain seq x y z
N MET A 1 12.83 -7.34 -21.01
CA MET A 1 14.30 -7.49 -20.84
C MET A 1 14.59 -7.27 -19.37
N SER A 2 15.35 -8.13 -18.69
CA SER A 2 15.68 -7.90 -17.27
C SER A 2 16.72 -6.79 -17.14
N THR A 3 16.38 -5.72 -16.43
CA THR A 3 17.35 -4.70 -16.02
C THR A 3 18.06 -5.12 -14.74
N ASN A 4 19.39 -5.01 -14.72
CA ASN A 4 20.18 -5.21 -13.52
C ASN A 4 19.85 -4.12 -12.50
N VAL A 5 19.47 -4.51 -11.29
CA VAL A 5 19.23 -3.57 -10.19
C VAL A 5 20.45 -3.50 -9.27
N ALA A 6 20.96 -2.30 -9.04
CA ALA A 6 22.04 -2.04 -8.11
C ALA A 6 21.47 -1.55 -6.77
N LEU A 7 21.72 -2.31 -5.70
CA LEU A 7 21.29 -1.97 -4.34
C LEU A 7 22.49 -1.68 -3.44
N ARG A 8 22.25 -0.96 -2.35
CA ARG A 8 23.23 -0.72 -1.28
C ARG A 8 22.69 -1.24 0.04
N ARG A 9 23.56 -1.77 0.88
CA ARG A 9 23.26 -2.15 2.26
C ARG A 9 23.89 -1.12 3.19
N ILE A 10 23.03 -0.43 3.93
CA ILE A 10 23.41 0.43 5.03
C ILE A 10 23.17 -0.31 6.33
N VAL A 11 24.19 -0.40 7.19
CA VAL A 11 24.09 -1.02 8.52
C VAL A 11 24.43 0.02 9.56
N ILE A 12 23.43 0.44 10.33
CA ILE A 12 23.64 1.18 11.57
C ILE A 12 23.70 0.14 12.69
N PRO A 13 24.88 -0.09 13.32
CA PRO A 13 24.99 -1.10 14.36
C PRO A 13 24.14 -0.70 15.57
N TYR A 14 23.63 -1.70 16.30
CA TYR A 14 22.76 -1.43 17.44
C TYR A 14 23.42 -0.53 18.49
N SER A 15 24.73 -0.66 18.70
CA SER A 15 25.51 0.23 19.59
C SER A 15 25.37 1.71 19.24
N ALA A 16 25.25 2.05 17.95
CA ALA A 16 25.07 3.43 17.49
C ALA A 16 23.68 3.98 17.81
N ILE A 17 22.65 3.14 17.99
CA ILE A 17 21.28 3.55 18.36
C ILE A 17 20.89 3.16 19.80
N ALA A 18 21.81 2.56 20.55
CA ALA A 18 21.57 2.11 21.92
C ALA A 18 21.35 3.29 22.88
N HIS A 19 21.90 4.46 22.57
CA HIS A 19 21.73 5.69 23.35
C HIS A 19 20.35 6.34 23.17
N LEU A 20 19.63 6.01 22.09
CA LEU A 20 18.27 6.51 21.86
C LEU A 20 17.31 6.01 22.96
N SER A 21 16.21 6.72 23.16
CA SER A 21 15.16 6.22 24.06
C SER A 21 14.48 4.98 23.46
N LYS A 22 13.78 4.19 24.29
CA LYS A 22 12.95 3.07 23.77
C LYS A 22 11.88 3.57 22.78
N PRO A 23 11.14 4.66 23.05
CA PRO A 23 10.22 5.26 22.08
C PRO A 23 10.87 5.66 20.75
N ASP A 24 12.09 6.19 20.76
CA ASP A 24 12.79 6.61 19.53
C ASP A 24 13.20 5.40 18.68
N ARG A 25 13.75 4.35 19.31
CA ARG A 25 14.04 3.09 18.61
C ARG A 25 12.77 2.45 18.05
N TYR A 26 11.69 2.47 18.80
CA TYR A 26 10.38 2.01 18.33
C TYR A 26 9.94 2.78 17.08
N SER A 27 10.00 4.11 17.13
CA SER A 27 9.61 4.99 16.02
C SER A 27 10.44 4.74 14.77
N LEU A 28 11.77 4.59 14.92
CA LEU A 28 12.68 4.25 13.83
C LEU A 28 12.26 2.95 13.11
N HIS A 29 12.00 1.88 13.87
CA HIS A 29 11.59 0.60 13.30
C HIS A 29 10.19 0.66 12.69
N LEU A 30 9.26 1.36 13.35
CA LEU A 30 7.88 1.48 12.88
C LEU A 30 7.80 2.24 11.56
N LEU A 31 8.54 3.35 11.40
CA LEU A 31 8.58 4.09 10.15
C LEU A 31 9.07 3.23 8.99
N GLY A 32 10.15 2.47 9.20
CA GLY A 32 10.64 1.50 8.20
C GLY A 32 9.61 0.42 7.87
N HIS A 33 8.88 -0.08 8.87
CA HIS A 33 7.82 -1.06 8.66
C HIS A 33 6.64 -0.48 7.86
N ILE A 34 6.15 0.71 8.23
CA ILE A 34 5.08 1.42 7.51
C ILE A 34 5.48 1.63 6.04
N PHE A 35 6.71 2.09 5.78
CA PHE A 35 7.20 2.28 4.41
C PHE A 35 7.16 0.97 3.62
N ASN A 36 7.69 -0.12 4.19
CA ASN A 36 7.76 -1.41 3.52
C ASN A 36 6.38 -1.97 3.17
N GLU A 37 5.42 -1.93 4.11
CA GLU A 37 4.06 -2.39 3.82
C GLU A 37 3.39 -1.51 2.75
N THR A 38 3.51 -0.19 2.86
CA THR A 38 2.91 0.75 1.92
C THR A 38 3.47 0.58 0.51
N ILE A 39 4.80 0.50 0.36
CA ILE A 39 5.42 0.39 -0.97
C ILE A 39 5.15 -0.95 -1.63
N VAL A 40 5.07 -2.04 -0.85
CA VAL A 40 4.67 -3.35 -1.38
C VAL A 40 3.24 -3.29 -1.89
N LEU A 41 2.32 -2.75 -1.10
CA LEU A 41 0.91 -2.66 -1.50
C LEU A 41 0.73 -1.73 -2.71
N LEU A 42 1.40 -0.57 -2.77
CA LEU A 42 1.41 0.28 -3.95
C LEU A 42 1.87 -0.47 -5.20
N LYS A 43 2.99 -1.20 -5.10
CA LYS A 43 3.49 -2.01 -6.21
C LYS A 43 2.48 -3.07 -6.64
N MET A 44 1.85 -3.76 -5.69
CA MET A 44 0.85 -4.77 -6.03
C MET A 44 -0.39 -4.15 -6.67
N THR A 45 -0.86 -2.98 -6.21
CA THR A 45 -2.00 -2.29 -6.87
C THR A 45 -1.69 -1.89 -8.31
N TYR A 46 -0.44 -1.49 -8.61
CA TYR A 46 -0.03 -1.19 -9.99
C TYR A 46 0.11 -2.46 -10.82
N ALA A 47 0.74 -3.51 -10.28
CA ALA A 47 0.90 -4.79 -10.97
C ALA A 47 -0.43 -5.44 -11.35
N THR A 48 -1.50 -5.24 -10.57
CA THR A 48 -2.84 -5.74 -10.90
C THR A 48 -3.61 -4.85 -11.88
N GLN A 49 -3.11 -3.65 -12.21
CA GLN A 49 -3.72 -2.75 -13.21
C GLN A 49 -3.18 -2.97 -14.63
N VAL A 50 -2.05 -3.67 -14.78
CA VAL A 50 -1.43 -3.93 -16.08
C VAL A 50 -2.41 -4.71 -16.95
N LYS A 51 -3.00 -4.03 -17.94
CA LYS A 51 -4.01 -4.61 -18.84
C LYS A 51 -3.34 -5.46 -19.92
N ARG A 52 -3.66 -6.75 -19.95
CA ARG A 52 -3.40 -7.60 -21.12
C ARG A 52 -4.42 -7.26 -22.21
N GLY A 53 -3.94 -6.92 -23.41
CA GLY A 53 -4.82 -6.77 -24.58
C GLY A 53 -5.52 -8.07 -25.01
N ASN A 54 -5.12 -9.21 -24.42
CA ASN A 54 -5.61 -10.55 -24.73
C ASN A 54 -6.02 -11.36 -23.48
N ALA A 55 -6.28 -10.71 -22.33
CA ALA A 55 -6.79 -11.44 -21.16
C ALA A 55 -8.17 -12.04 -21.44
N THR A 56 -8.39 -13.24 -20.92
CA THR A 56 -9.72 -13.85 -20.84
C THR A 56 -10.59 -13.14 -19.80
N GLU A 57 -11.91 -13.37 -19.85
CA GLU A 57 -12.85 -12.85 -18.85
C GLU A 57 -12.49 -13.35 -17.44
N ALA A 58 -12.10 -14.62 -17.31
CA ALA A 58 -11.68 -15.21 -16.05
C ALA A 58 -10.41 -14.53 -15.49
N GLU A 59 -9.38 -14.34 -16.32
CA GLU A 59 -8.16 -13.64 -15.90
C GLU A 59 -8.45 -12.19 -15.48
N THR A 60 -9.35 -11.52 -16.20
CA THR A 60 -9.79 -10.16 -15.86
C THR A 60 -10.48 -10.14 -14.50
N ALA A 61 -11.41 -11.06 -14.25
CA ALA A 61 -12.11 -11.18 -12.96
C ALA A 61 -11.13 -11.45 -11.79
N GLY A 62 -10.17 -12.35 -11.99
CA GLY A 62 -9.12 -12.63 -11.00
C GLY A 62 -8.25 -11.40 -10.71
N GLY A 63 -7.85 -10.66 -11.75
CA GLY A 63 -7.08 -9.43 -11.62
C GLY A 63 -7.83 -8.34 -10.86
N VAL A 64 -9.12 -8.14 -11.16
CA VAL A 64 -9.99 -7.19 -10.44
C VAL A 64 -10.12 -7.58 -8.96
N CYS A 65 -10.25 -8.87 -8.65
CA CYS A 65 -10.32 -9.34 -7.27
C CYS A 65 -9.03 -9.02 -6.49
N GLN A 66 -7.86 -9.30 -7.07
CA GLN A 66 -6.57 -8.96 -6.46
C GLN A 66 -6.40 -7.45 -6.31
N ALA A 67 -6.74 -6.67 -7.33
CA ALA A 67 -6.67 -5.21 -7.28
C ALA A 67 -7.51 -4.65 -6.13
N THR A 68 -8.75 -5.14 -6.00
CA THR A 68 -9.68 -4.72 -4.94
C THR A 68 -9.14 -5.09 -3.56
N LEU A 69 -8.61 -6.30 -3.38
CA LEU A 69 -7.98 -6.74 -2.13
C LEU A 69 -6.81 -5.81 -1.74
N PHE A 70 -5.89 -5.56 -2.67
CA PHE A 70 -4.73 -4.71 -2.39
C PHE A 70 -5.12 -3.26 -2.12
N CYS A 71 -6.14 -2.73 -2.81
CA CYS A 71 -6.67 -1.39 -2.53
C CYS A 71 -7.27 -1.29 -1.12
N ARG A 72 -8.06 -2.28 -0.68
CA ARG A 72 -8.60 -2.34 0.70
C ARG A 72 -7.49 -2.35 1.74
N LEU A 73 -6.49 -3.21 1.55
CA LEU A 73 -5.34 -3.31 2.46
C LEU A 73 -4.54 -2.00 2.49
N LEU A 74 -4.28 -1.39 1.34
CA LEU A 74 -3.55 -0.14 1.23
C LEU A 74 -4.30 1.00 1.92
N ALA A 75 -5.60 1.13 1.70
CA ALA A 75 -6.44 2.13 2.36
C ALA A 75 -6.35 2.02 3.89
N GLY A 76 -6.49 0.80 4.42
CA GLY A 76 -6.36 0.52 5.86
C GLY A 76 -4.99 0.88 6.40
N LYS A 77 -3.91 0.51 5.69
CA LYS A 77 -2.52 0.79 6.11
C LYS A 77 -2.18 2.28 6.05
N ILE A 78 -2.65 3.02 5.04
CA ILE A 78 -2.48 4.47 4.96
C ILE A 78 -3.16 5.17 6.15
N TYR A 79 -4.39 4.76 6.49
CA TYR A 79 -5.10 5.30 7.64
C TYR A 79 -4.34 5.05 8.96
N GLU A 80 -3.93 3.81 9.21
CA GLU A 80 -3.15 3.46 10.41
C GLU A 80 -1.80 4.22 10.45
N ALA A 81 -1.14 4.38 9.31
CA ALA A 81 0.08 5.18 9.19
C ALA A 81 -0.15 6.64 9.55
N GLN A 82 -1.25 7.25 9.09
CA GLN A 82 -1.61 8.62 9.44
C GLN A 82 -1.79 8.77 10.96
N VAL A 83 -2.50 7.84 11.60
CA VAL A 83 -2.67 7.84 13.07
C VAL A 83 -1.33 7.74 13.78
N ARG A 84 -0.46 6.81 13.34
CA ARG A 84 0.83 6.55 13.99
C ARG A 84 1.83 7.67 13.79
N ILE A 85 1.97 8.22 12.59
CA ILE A 85 2.90 9.33 12.29
C ILE A 85 2.60 10.57 13.14
N ASN A 86 1.34 10.77 13.51
CA ASN A 86 0.90 11.87 14.35
C ASN A 86 0.89 11.56 15.85
N SER A 87 1.33 10.36 16.27
CA SER A 87 1.45 10.01 17.68
C SER A 87 2.55 10.83 18.37
N ALA A 88 2.51 10.88 19.70
CA ALA A 88 3.45 11.69 20.47
C ALA A 88 4.90 11.20 20.31
N GLU A 89 5.09 9.88 20.37
CA GLU A 89 6.40 9.23 20.26
C GLU A 89 7.03 9.41 18.88
N ILE A 90 6.28 9.24 17.79
CA ILE A 90 6.83 9.43 16.44
C ILE A 90 7.13 10.91 16.19
N ARG A 91 6.23 11.82 16.60
CA ARG A 91 6.51 13.26 16.45
C ARG A 91 7.76 13.68 17.22
N ALA A 92 7.93 13.22 18.46
CA ALA A 92 9.12 13.51 19.26
C ALA A 92 10.39 12.98 18.58
N PHE A 93 10.36 11.76 18.04
CA PHE A 93 11.46 11.19 17.27
C PHE A 93 11.79 12.04 16.05
N LEU A 94 10.79 12.38 15.23
CA LEU A 94 10.97 13.19 14.02
C LEU A 94 11.58 14.55 14.34
N THR A 95 11.06 15.27 15.33
CA THR A 95 11.54 16.60 15.72
C THR A 95 12.94 16.58 16.33
N SER A 96 13.32 15.50 17.02
CA SER A 96 14.61 15.42 17.73
C SER A 96 15.71 14.79 16.88
N HIS A 97 15.35 13.85 16.00
CA HIS A 97 16.31 13.00 15.32
C HIS A 97 16.34 13.11 13.80
N CYS A 98 15.27 13.61 13.17
CA CYS A 98 15.18 13.71 11.72
C CYS A 98 15.20 15.17 11.24
N PHE A 99 14.21 15.97 11.65
CA PHE A 99 13.99 17.33 11.14
C PHE A 99 15.17 18.29 11.33
N PRO A 100 15.95 18.25 12.44
CA PRO A 100 17.09 19.14 12.61
C PRO A 100 18.22 18.95 11.58
N TYR A 101 18.20 17.82 10.86
CA TYR A 101 19.20 17.45 9.87
C TYR A 101 18.67 17.62 8.44
N MET A 102 17.48 18.20 8.29
CA MET A 102 16.85 18.52 7.02
C MET A 102 16.95 20.02 6.73
N PRO A 103 16.83 20.45 5.46
CA PRO A 103 16.66 21.87 5.17
C PRO A 103 15.45 22.44 5.92
N ASP A 104 15.59 23.70 6.35
CA ASP A 104 14.62 24.36 7.23
C ASP A 104 13.18 24.23 6.70
N GLY A 105 12.31 23.67 7.53
CA GLY A 105 10.89 23.51 7.23
C GLY A 105 10.52 22.34 6.31
N THR A 106 11.47 21.67 5.65
CA THR A 106 11.16 20.57 4.71
C THR A 106 10.44 19.40 5.38
N GLY A 107 10.90 18.97 6.56
CA GLY A 107 10.28 17.85 7.27
C GLY A 107 8.82 18.11 7.64
N ASN A 108 8.54 19.31 8.17
CA ASN A 108 7.18 19.75 8.49
C ASN A 108 6.31 19.89 7.24
N ALA A 109 6.88 20.39 6.14
CA ALA A 109 6.16 20.53 4.88
C ALA A 109 5.72 19.17 4.31
N LEU A 110 6.62 18.18 4.30
CA LEU A 110 6.32 16.82 3.83
C LEU A 110 5.28 16.14 4.72
N GLN A 111 5.42 16.23 6.04
CA GLN A 111 4.43 15.67 6.97
C GLN A 111 3.05 16.32 6.79
N LYS A 112 3.02 17.64 6.62
CA LYS A 112 1.78 18.39 6.35
C LYS A 112 1.17 17.99 5.01
N ALA A 113 1.98 17.81 3.96
CA ALA A 113 1.51 17.39 2.64
C ALA A 113 0.84 16.00 2.71
N PHE A 114 1.50 15.03 3.34
CA PHE A 114 0.92 13.71 3.57
C PHE A 114 -0.38 13.79 4.38
N ASN A 115 -0.37 14.48 5.52
CA ASN A 115 -1.56 14.62 6.36
C ASN A 115 -2.71 15.29 5.60
N SER A 116 -2.43 16.33 4.82
CA SER A 116 -3.44 17.00 3.98
C SER A 116 -4.00 16.05 2.93
N ALA A 117 -3.14 15.30 2.24
CA ALA A 117 -3.56 14.35 1.22
C ALA A 117 -4.47 13.25 1.82
N ALA A 118 -4.10 12.68 2.96
CA ALA A 118 -4.91 11.69 3.64
C ALA A 118 -6.24 12.27 4.17
N SER A 119 -6.22 13.48 4.75
CA SER A 119 -7.44 14.13 5.25
C SER A 119 -8.42 14.56 4.15
N THR A 120 -7.96 14.78 2.91
CA THR A 120 -8.87 15.02 1.77
C THR A 120 -9.65 13.78 1.36
N CYS A 121 -9.11 12.59 1.61
CA CYS A 121 -9.73 11.31 1.30
C CYS A 121 -10.65 10.87 2.46
N LYS A 122 -11.79 11.56 2.61
CA LYS A 122 -12.75 11.33 3.71
C LYS A 122 -13.23 9.87 3.81
N TRP A 123 -13.23 9.18 2.67
CA TRP A 123 -13.63 7.77 2.54
C TRP A 123 -12.64 6.79 3.20
N LEU A 124 -11.38 7.17 3.47
CA LEU A 124 -10.37 6.28 4.07
C LEU A 124 -10.81 5.68 5.41
N ASN A 125 -11.54 6.45 6.23
CA ASN A 125 -12.05 5.95 7.51
C ASN A 125 -13.18 4.92 7.32
N GLY A 126 -14.09 5.16 6.36
CA GLY A 126 -15.14 4.21 5.99
C GLY A 126 -14.54 2.92 5.43
N ALA A 127 -13.64 3.05 4.47
CA ALA A 127 -12.81 1.97 3.92
C ALA A 127 -12.12 1.12 5.00
N ARG A 128 -11.44 1.75 5.95
CA ARG A 128 -10.72 1.05 7.03
C ARG A 128 -11.66 0.23 7.91
N ASN A 129 -12.78 0.82 8.32
CA ASN A 129 -13.71 0.18 9.26
C ASN A 129 -14.69 -0.78 8.59
N GLY A 130 -15.06 -0.57 7.33
CA GLY A 130 -16.07 -1.38 6.63
C GLY A 130 -15.51 -2.47 5.72
N HIS A 131 -14.26 -2.32 5.26
CA HIS A 131 -13.73 -3.16 4.17
C HIS A 131 -12.32 -3.69 4.39
N ALA A 132 -11.46 -2.97 5.12
CA ALA A 132 -10.09 -3.42 5.34
C ALA A 132 -9.95 -4.34 6.57
N MET A 133 -10.62 -4.00 7.66
CA MET A 133 -10.52 -4.71 8.95
C MET A 133 -11.75 -5.59 9.25
N HIS A 134 -12.86 -5.34 8.57
CA HIS A 134 -14.13 -6.01 8.77
C HIS A 134 -14.78 -6.31 7.42
N TYR A 135 -15.70 -7.28 7.41
CA TYR A 135 -16.58 -7.49 6.27
C TYR A 135 -17.70 -6.44 6.30
N PRO A 136 -18.16 -5.96 5.13
CA PRO A 136 -19.24 -4.98 5.08
C PRO A 136 -20.53 -5.57 5.64
N GLY A 137 -21.27 -4.77 6.41
CA GLY A 137 -22.61 -5.10 6.85
C GLY A 137 -23.61 -5.05 5.69
N TYR A 138 -24.79 -5.65 5.87
CA TYR A 138 -25.85 -5.68 4.84
C TYR A 138 -26.14 -4.29 4.24
N GLN A 139 -26.28 -3.27 5.11
CA GLN A 139 -26.58 -1.90 4.70
C GLN A 139 -25.51 -1.28 3.78
N GLN A 140 -24.25 -1.67 3.95
CA GLN A 140 -23.16 -1.20 3.10
C GLN A 140 -23.15 -1.90 1.73
N CYS A 141 -23.83 -3.05 1.63
CA CYS A 141 -23.95 -3.83 0.40
C CYS A 141 -25.24 -3.55 -0.38
N GLU A 142 -26.23 -2.83 0.18
CA GLU A 142 -27.54 -2.62 -0.47
C GLU A 142 -27.40 -2.03 -1.87
N ALA A 143 -26.64 -0.94 -2.03
CA ALA A 143 -26.41 -0.33 -3.35
C ALA A 143 -25.73 -1.27 -4.35
N ALA A 144 -24.81 -2.12 -3.88
CA ALA A 144 -24.15 -3.13 -4.70
C ALA A 144 -25.12 -4.24 -5.12
N LEU A 145 -25.99 -4.70 -4.22
CA LEU A 145 -27.02 -5.69 -4.50
C LEU A 145 -28.06 -5.15 -5.50
N ASP A 146 -28.53 -3.91 -5.32
CA ASP A 146 -29.44 -3.24 -6.25
C ASP A 146 -28.80 -3.08 -7.65
N SER A 147 -27.48 -2.85 -7.71
CA SER A 147 -26.74 -2.82 -8.97
C SER A 147 -26.74 -4.18 -9.65
N LEU A 148 -26.45 -5.27 -8.92
CA LEU A 148 -26.47 -6.63 -9.46
C LEU A 148 -27.87 -7.01 -9.95
N GLU A 149 -28.92 -6.71 -9.19
CA GLU A 149 -30.31 -6.99 -9.57
C GLU A 149 -30.72 -6.24 -10.84
N ARG A 150 -30.44 -4.94 -10.92
CA ARG A 150 -30.78 -4.12 -12.11
C ARG A 150 -30.13 -4.60 -13.40
N HIS A 151 -29.00 -5.29 -13.31
CA HIS A 151 -28.26 -5.80 -14.45
C HIS A 151 -28.46 -7.31 -14.66
N ASP A 152 -29.39 -7.95 -13.93
CA ASP A 152 -29.65 -9.39 -13.99
C ASP A 152 -28.37 -10.24 -13.80
N ALA A 153 -27.50 -9.79 -12.89
CA ALA A 153 -26.24 -10.47 -12.62
C ALA A 153 -26.46 -11.71 -11.74
N GLY A 154 -26.12 -12.89 -12.26
CA GLY A 154 -26.20 -14.15 -11.53
C GLY A 154 -25.14 -14.30 -10.42
N PHE A 155 -25.31 -15.34 -9.59
CA PHE A 155 -24.25 -15.79 -8.67
C PHE A 155 -23.24 -16.64 -9.44
N GLU A 156 -22.09 -16.05 -9.76
CA GLU A 156 -21.03 -16.64 -10.56
C GLU A 156 -19.84 -17.02 -9.68
N PHE A 157 -19.32 -18.22 -9.95
CA PHE A 157 -18.00 -18.63 -9.49
C PHE A 157 -17.25 -19.28 -10.64
N ILE A 158 -15.95 -19.01 -10.71
CA ILE A 158 -15.03 -19.55 -11.70
C ILE A 158 -14.18 -20.60 -11.00
N HIS A 159 -14.16 -21.81 -11.53
CA HIS A 159 -13.40 -22.90 -10.93
C HIS A 159 -12.52 -23.60 -11.99
N GLY A 160 -11.28 -23.88 -11.63
CA GLY A 160 -10.38 -24.77 -12.35
C GLY A 160 -10.36 -26.17 -11.73
N ASP A 161 -9.50 -27.03 -12.27
CA ASP A 161 -9.32 -28.41 -11.78
C ASP A 161 -8.57 -28.48 -10.43
N LEU A 162 -7.86 -27.41 -10.07
CA LEU A 162 -7.12 -27.30 -8.81
C LEU A 162 -7.95 -26.52 -7.79
N ASP A 163 -8.00 -27.00 -6.54
CA ASP A 163 -8.76 -26.36 -5.44
C ASP A 163 -8.37 -24.89 -5.20
N GLY A 164 -7.13 -24.51 -5.54
CA GLY A 164 -6.65 -23.13 -5.44
C GLY A 164 -7.10 -22.19 -6.57
N ASN A 165 -7.63 -22.75 -7.67
CA ASN A 165 -8.14 -22.00 -8.82
C ASN A 165 -9.65 -21.82 -8.70
N LEU A 166 -10.11 -21.24 -7.60
CA LEU A 166 -11.52 -20.94 -7.36
C LEU A 166 -11.70 -19.45 -7.08
N LEU A 167 -12.63 -18.81 -7.77
CA LEU A 167 -13.00 -17.41 -7.59
C LEU A 167 -14.51 -17.30 -7.46
N TYR A 168 -15.00 -16.84 -6.31
CA TYR A 168 -16.40 -16.45 -6.13
C TYR A 168 -16.62 -15.04 -6.67
N HIS A 169 -16.68 -14.92 -8.01
CA HIS A 169 -16.64 -13.64 -8.71
C HIS A 169 -17.76 -12.69 -8.26
N SER A 170 -19.02 -13.13 -8.22
CA SER A 170 -20.13 -12.26 -7.80
C SER A 170 -20.01 -11.81 -6.33
N SER A 171 -19.45 -12.66 -5.46
CA SER A 171 -19.24 -12.30 -4.05
C SER A 171 -18.22 -11.18 -3.90
N ASP A 172 -17.10 -11.26 -4.63
CA ASP A 172 -16.08 -10.22 -4.56
C ASP A 172 -16.49 -8.96 -5.32
N ALA A 173 -17.21 -9.10 -6.43
CA ALA A 173 -17.80 -7.96 -7.16
C ALA A 173 -18.76 -7.16 -6.26
N MET A 174 -19.67 -7.84 -5.53
CA MET A 174 -20.56 -7.19 -4.57
C MET A 174 -19.77 -6.42 -3.49
N ALA A 175 -18.79 -7.08 -2.87
CA ALA A 175 -17.98 -6.43 -1.85
C ALA A 175 -17.12 -5.28 -2.42
N GLY A 176 -16.68 -5.41 -3.69
CA GLY A 176 -15.90 -4.40 -4.41
C GLY A 176 -16.72 -3.16 -4.69
N MET A 177 -17.93 -3.33 -5.23
CA MET A 177 -18.87 -2.23 -5.46
C MET A 177 -19.23 -1.52 -4.16
N ALA A 178 -19.51 -2.25 -3.08
CA ALA A 178 -19.76 -1.66 -1.76
C ALA A 178 -18.58 -0.79 -1.31
N PHE A 179 -17.35 -1.26 -1.53
CA PHE A 179 -16.13 -0.51 -1.21
C PHE A 179 -15.97 0.74 -2.07
N PHE A 180 -16.24 0.68 -3.38
CA PHE A 180 -16.14 1.83 -4.27
C PHE A 180 -17.22 2.88 -4.00
N HIS A 181 -18.39 2.46 -3.49
CA HIS A 181 -19.46 3.36 -3.08
C HIS A 181 -19.12 4.20 -1.84
N GLU A 182 -18.09 3.85 -1.06
CA GLU A 182 -17.55 4.74 -0.02
C GLU A 182 -16.91 6.01 -0.62
N VAL A 183 -16.51 5.97 -1.89
CA VAL A 183 -15.91 7.11 -2.61
C VAL A 183 -16.96 7.88 -3.39
N ASP A 184 -17.80 7.17 -4.13
CA ASP A 184 -18.90 7.73 -4.91
C ASP A 184 -20.15 6.86 -4.75
N SER A 185 -21.12 7.34 -3.98
CA SER A 185 -22.35 6.61 -3.66
C SER A 185 -23.23 6.32 -4.87
N ASP A 186 -23.07 7.09 -5.95
CA ASP A 186 -23.97 7.05 -7.11
C ASP A 186 -23.35 6.25 -8.25
N ASN A 187 -22.01 6.24 -8.36
CA ASN A 187 -21.30 5.59 -9.45
C ASN A 187 -20.05 4.82 -8.98
N TRP A 188 -20.17 3.49 -8.85
CA TRP A 188 -19.07 2.64 -8.39
C TRP A 188 -17.85 2.64 -9.34
N LEU A 189 -18.04 2.85 -10.65
CA LEU A 189 -16.92 2.91 -11.61
C LEU A 189 -16.08 4.16 -11.38
N ALA A 190 -16.73 5.32 -11.28
CA ALA A 190 -16.07 6.57 -10.94
C ALA A 190 -15.43 6.51 -9.55
N GLY A 191 -16.12 5.87 -8.59
CA GLY A 191 -15.59 5.60 -7.25
C GLY A 191 -14.32 4.74 -7.30
N ALA A 192 -14.27 3.69 -8.12
CA ALA A 192 -13.11 2.82 -8.26
C ALA A 192 -11.90 3.56 -8.87
N GLU A 193 -12.12 4.34 -9.93
CA GLU A 193 -11.06 5.15 -10.57
C GLU A 193 -10.50 6.19 -9.59
N ALA A 194 -11.38 6.97 -8.96
CA ALA A 194 -10.98 7.99 -7.99
C ALA A 194 -10.27 7.39 -6.76
N MET A 195 -10.72 6.22 -6.30
CA MET A 195 -10.10 5.50 -5.19
C MET A 195 -8.65 5.13 -5.51
N ILE A 196 -8.42 4.54 -6.68
CA ILE A 196 -7.10 4.10 -7.12
C ILE A 196 -6.15 5.30 -7.17
N ASP A 197 -6.58 6.39 -7.81
CA ASP A 197 -5.79 7.62 -7.94
C ASP A 197 -5.46 8.23 -6.57
N ASP A 198 -6.45 8.27 -5.67
CA ASP A 198 -6.26 8.73 -4.29
C ASP A 198 -5.27 7.86 -3.53
N LEU A 199 -5.38 6.53 -3.61
CA LEU A 199 -4.47 5.61 -2.93
C LEU A 199 -3.04 5.73 -3.44
N HIS A 200 -2.85 5.85 -4.75
CA HIS A 200 -1.54 6.06 -5.35
C HIS A 200 -0.94 7.39 -4.90
N ARG A 201 -1.71 8.47 -4.96
CA ARG A 201 -1.26 9.81 -4.56
C ARG A 201 -0.91 9.88 -3.08
N VAL A 202 -1.80 9.41 -2.19
CA VAL A 202 -1.59 9.46 -0.74
C VAL A 202 -0.49 8.49 -0.32
N GLY A 203 -0.47 7.29 -0.88
CA GLY A 203 0.58 6.30 -0.63
C GLY A 203 1.96 6.79 -1.08
N ALA A 204 2.07 7.40 -2.26
CA ALA A 204 3.32 7.99 -2.74
C ALA A 204 3.82 9.11 -1.82
N SER A 205 2.91 10.00 -1.38
CA SER A 205 3.24 11.07 -0.43
C SER A 205 3.71 10.53 0.92
N LEU A 206 3.10 9.44 1.42
CA LEU A 206 3.53 8.73 2.62
C LEU A 206 4.93 8.13 2.45
N CYS A 207 5.17 7.43 1.35
CA CYS A 207 6.46 6.83 1.05
C CYS A 207 7.57 7.89 0.91
N GLU A 208 7.31 8.99 0.20
CA GLU A 208 8.23 10.11 0.06
C GLU A 208 8.58 10.72 1.42
N PHE A 209 7.57 11.02 2.23
CA PHE A 209 7.78 11.57 3.57
C PHE A 209 8.69 10.66 4.40
N ILE A 210 8.38 9.35 4.50
CA ILE A 210 9.18 8.41 5.29
C ILE A 210 10.58 8.25 4.72
N GLN A 211 10.71 8.12 3.40
CA GLN A 211 12.01 7.94 2.75
C GLN A 211 12.94 9.12 3.04
N VAL A 212 12.44 10.35 2.89
CA VAL A 212 13.25 11.55 3.12
C VAL A 212 13.67 11.66 4.60
N VAL A 213 12.76 11.46 5.56
CA VAL A 213 13.12 11.57 6.99
C VAL A 213 14.10 10.47 7.42
N MET A 214 13.92 9.24 6.91
CA MET A 214 14.80 8.12 7.22
C MET A 214 16.18 8.28 6.57
N GLN A 215 16.24 8.84 5.36
CA GLN A 215 17.51 9.16 4.70
C GLN A 215 18.29 10.19 5.51
N ASN A 216 17.65 11.26 5.98
CA ASN A 216 18.33 12.27 6.81
C ASN A 216 18.77 11.72 8.16
N PHE A 217 17.99 10.84 8.78
CA PHE A 217 18.42 10.08 9.96
C PHE A 217 19.68 9.24 9.68
N VAL A 218 19.71 8.53 8.55
CA VAL A 218 20.88 7.72 8.16
C VAL A 218 22.12 8.59 7.92
N GLU A 219 21.98 9.71 7.22
CA GLU A 219 23.11 10.62 6.96
C GLU A 219 23.65 11.26 8.25
N ARG A 220 22.76 11.62 9.20
CA ARG A 220 23.17 11.97 10.56
C ARG A 220 24.00 10.85 11.19
N MET A 221 23.48 9.63 11.21
CA MET A 221 24.17 8.51 11.86
C MET A 221 25.54 8.24 11.23
N LYS A 222 25.69 8.40 9.91
CA LYS A 222 26.99 8.32 9.23
C LYS A 222 27.96 9.40 9.69
N SER A 223 27.48 10.63 9.95
CA SER A 223 28.31 11.73 10.43
C SER A 223 28.71 11.60 11.91
N GLU A 224 27.85 11.00 12.74
CA GLU A 224 28.06 10.88 14.19
C GLU A 224 28.75 9.57 14.58
N CYS A 225 28.70 8.53 13.74
CA CYS A 225 29.18 7.18 14.07
C CYS A 225 29.97 6.54 12.93
N GLU A 226 31.30 6.45 13.08
CA GLU A 226 32.20 5.78 12.11
C GLU A 226 31.88 4.30 11.87
N SER A 227 31.17 3.66 12.80
CA SER A 227 30.80 2.24 12.70
C SER A 227 29.62 1.96 11.76
N VAL A 228 28.95 3.00 11.24
CA VAL A 228 27.92 2.85 10.21
C VAL A 228 28.59 2.42 8.90
N THR A 229 28.12 1.32 8.32
CA THR A 229 28.64 0.84 7.04
C THR A 229 27.65 1.06 5.91
N ASP A 230 28.17 1.36 4.73
CA ASP A 230 27.38 1.53 3.50
C ASP A 230 28.14 0.84 2.36
N LYS A 231 27.63 -0.30 1.90
CA LYS A 231 28.31 -1.16 0.92
C LYS A 231 27.37 -1.50 -0.23
N PRO A 232 27.87 -1.54 -1.49
CA PRO A 232 27.07 -2.06 -2.59
C PRO A 232 26.75 -3.53 -2.37
N LEU A 233 25.56 -3.96 -2.80
CA LEU A 233 25.17 -5.36 -2.89
C LEU A 233 25.42 -5.91 -4.29
N PRO A 234 25.60 -7.24 -4.43
CA PRO A 234 25.63 -7.87 -5.74
C PRO A 234 24.37 -7.51 -6.54
N ALA A 235 24.55 -7.10 -7.78
CA ALA A 235 23.44 -6.86 -8.70
C ALA A 235 22.70 -8.17 -8.98
N PHE A 236 21.41 -8.07 -9.21
CA PHE A 236 20.58 -9.20 -9.64
C PHE A 236 19.59 -8.73 -10.72
N ASN A 237 19.12 -9.70 -11.50
CA ASN A 237 18.08 -9.48 -12.49
C ASN A 237 16.74 -9.32 -11.78
N ALA A 238 16.15 -8.14 -11.86
CA ALA A 238 14.77 -7.93 -11.43
C ALA A 238 13.81 -8.14 -12.62
N PRO A 239 12.58 -8.59 -12.36
CA PRO A 239 11.53 -8.53 -13.38
C PRO A 239 11.28 -7.08 -13.77
N ASP A 240 10.93 -6.89 -15.04
CA ASP A 240 10.46 -5.60 -15.53
C ASP A 240 9.07 -5.34 -14.92
N PHE A 241 8.94 -4.26 -14.15
CA PHE A 241 7.74 -4.00 -13.37
C PHE A 241 6.53 -3.65 -14.24
N ASP A 242 6.75 -2.96 -15.37
CA ASP A 242 5.68 -2.62 -16.31
C ASP A 242 5.13 -3.86 -17.06
N HIS A 243 5.86 -4.98 -16.97
CA HIS A 243 5.48 -6.27 -17.53
C HIS A 243 5.29 -7.34 -16.44
N PHE A 244 5.32 -6.95 -15.17
CA PHE A 244 5.11 -7.87 -14.04
C PHE A 244 3.63 -7.96 -13.75
N GLU A 245 3.16 -9.19 -13.56
CA GLU A 245 1.78 -9.49 -13.26
C GLU A 245 1.72 -10.44 -12.06
N ALA A 246 0.75 -10.21 -11.18
CA ALA A 246 0.41 -11.13 -10.11
C ALA A 246 -0.76 -12.00 -10.58
N PRO A 247 -0.55 -13.29 -10.93
CA PRO A 247 -1.65 -14.13 -11.40
C PRO A 247 -2.58 -14.52 -10.25
N TYR A 248 -3.89 -14.60 -10.52
CA TYR A 248 -4.86 -15.22 -9.61
C TYR A 248 -4.85 -16.74 -9.76
N PHE A 249 -4.98 -17.22 -11.00
CA PHE A 249 -4.99 -18.65 -11.33
C PHE A 249 -3.58 -19.14 -11.65
N PHE A 250 -3.24 -20.34 -11.20
CA PHE A 250 -1.91 -20.93 -11.38
C PHE A 250 -1.98 -22.39 -11.83
N THR A 251 -0.93 -22.83 -12.52
CA THR A 251 -0.70 -24.23 -12.87
C THR A 251 0.52 -24.74 -12.12
N PHE A 252 0.47 -25.97 -11.61
CA PHE A 252 1.66 -26.64 -11.10
C PHE A 252 2.24 -27.56 -12.17
N SER A 253 3.48 -27.30 -12.58
CA SER A 253 4.24 -28.26 -13.37
C SER A 253 4.91 -29.23 -12.41
N GLY A 254 4.24 -30.32 -12.02
CA GLY A 254 4.90 -31.39 -11.25
C GLY A 254 4.07 -32.15 -10.23
N THR A 255 3.02 -32.85 -10.67
CA THR A 255 2.57 -34.08 -10.00
C THR A 255 2.75 -35.26 -10.93
#